data_AF-A0AAE9YIA5-F1
#
_entry.id   AF-A0AAE9YIA5-F1
#
_cell.length_a   1.000
_cell.length_b   1.000
_cell.length_c   1.000
_cell.angle_alpha   90.00
_cell.angle_beta   90.00
_cell.angle_gamma   90.00
#
_symmetry.space_group_name_H-M   'P 1'
#
loop_
_entity.id
_entity.type
_entity.pdbx_description
1 polymer ?
#
loop_
_entity_poly.entity_id
_entity_poly.type
_entity_poly.pdbx_seq_one_letter_code
_entity_poly.pdbx_strand_id
1 'polypeptide(L)'
;MNNKARTPQSICWHEGMLLSPQHFQQNHLYWEAQLQLQMLSIAQYRWGIMALSLDEGQLLEGKVDIRQLKAVMPDGLYIDYNTQHDTALQLDLADNEELAKNKAVKVHLTVPIRVPGSASDSTDIQRFNVSDGQPVKDDNTGEGEMVLQYLQPILSLQAVNKVKAQYISLPLLEISQVDDGQFSVTDYCPPVFGIGGDNFLTFNDFIQTRKPLQHKCQALALSLRKKARQLAGFSEDGEQQLGSRITEQHSVWIRAMVQNLAELELVSDNENSSPWEVYQVLARMAGGISILDPGRMPPKLPRYDHKDILPSLAFVLDYIGEQVNRVNLKYTSIAFDETRDGFFTLTYDKAWAGRDLLIELIPRENTSLAEQEQWLKACRIASSTLHNDLKTKRVLGAETASPDPEDSSGVTAASGHGLFYIKKNKDYIKVGQTLVLTCTSGKLKDFQPKRIVLHLPHEA
;
A
#
# COMPACT_ATOMS: atom_id res chain seq x y z
N MET A 1 5.11 -16.27 21.57
CA MET A 1 5.47 -17.70 21.76
C MET A 1 6.40 -17.81 22.95
N ASN A 2 6.15 -18.75 23.85
CA ASN A 2 6.88 -18.89 25.10
C ASN A 2 8.13 -19.75 24.83
N ASN A 3 9.30 -19.10 24.68
CA ASN A 3 10.59 -19.71 24.33
C ASN A 3 11.21 -20.56 25.47
N LYS A 4 10.37 -21.17 26.32
CA LYS A 4 10.77 -21.87 27.56
C LYS A 4 10.54 -23.39 27.51
N ALA A 5 9.78 -23.91 26.56
CA ALA A 5 9.59 -25.35 26.44
C ALA A 5 10.85 -25.99 25.82
N ARG A 6 11.44 -26.95 26.53
CA ARG A 6 12.58 -27.72 26.02
C ARG A 6 12.09 -28.60 24.86
N THR A 7 12.87 -28.69 23.79
CA THR A 7 12.60 -29.60 22.69
C THR A 7 12.45 -31.03 23.20
N PRO A 8 11.47 -31.81 22.71
CA PRO A 8 11.40 -33.24 22.97
C PRO A 8 12.73 -33.92 22.60
N GLN A 9 13.02 -35.04 23.24
CA GLN A 9 14.24 -35.82 22.97
C GLN A 9 13.96 -36.90 21.92
N SER A 10 14.99 -37.23 21.13
CA SER A 10 14.92 -38.36 20.21
C SER A 10 14.87 -39.68 20.98
N ILE A 11 14.20 -40.68 20.40
CA ILE A 11 14.11 -42.03 20.97
C ILE A 11 15.37 -42.82 20.64
N CYS A 12 15.91 -43.51 21.65
CA CYS A 12 16.99 -44.48 21.45
C CYS A 12 16.41 -45.80 20.96
N TRP A 13 16.37 -46.00 19.64
CA TRP A 13 15.97 -47.27 19.03
C TRP A 13 17.10 -48.28 19.13
N HIS A 14 16.80 -49.49 19.62
CA HIS A 14 17.79 -50.55 19.76
C HIS A 14 17.21 -51.92 19.43
N GLU A 15 18.09 -52.87 19.14
CA GLU A 15 17.73 -54.26 18.84
C GLU A 15 16.97 -54.89 20.02
N GLY A 16 15.96 -55.69 19.72
CA GLY A 16 15.14 -56.39 20.71
C GLY A 16 14.13 -55.52 21.47
N MET A 17 14.00 -54.23 21.14
CA MET A 17 13.04 -53.32 21.78
C MET A 17 11.60 -53.68 21.41
N LEU A 18 10.74 -53.91 22.42
CA LEU A 18 9.30 -54.09 22.20
C LEU A 18 8.64 -52.74 21.88
N LEU A 19 7.90 -52.68 20.78
CA LEU A 19 7.23 -51.46 20.36
C LEU A 19 5.97 -51.18 21.19
N SER A 20 5.76 -49.91 21.52
CA SER A 20 4.60 -49.41 22.25
C SER A 20 4.09 -48.13 21.58
N PRO A 21 2.81 -47.77 21.76
CA PRO A 21 2.27 -46.52 21.21
C PRO A 21 3.08 -45.29 21.60
N GLN A 22 3.65 -45.28 22.81
CA GLN A 22 4.47 -44.18 23.33
C GLN A 22 5.71 -43.93 22.46
N HIS A 23 6.33 -44.96 21.89
CA HIS A 23 7.47 -44.79 21.00
C HIS A 23 7.08 -44.00 19.74
N PHE A 24 5.97 -44.33 19.10
CA PHE A 24 5.51 -43.61 17.92
C PHE A 24 5.07 -42.18 18.25
N GLN A 25 4.36 -41.99 19.36
CA GLN A 25 3.88 -40.69 19.80
C GLN A 25 5.02 -39.73 20.16
N GLN A 26 6.03 -40.19 20.92
CA GLN A 26 7.17 -39.34 21.28
C GLN A 26 8.06 -39.04 20.07
N ASN A 27 8.23 -39.99 19.15
CA ASN A 27 8.96 -39.74 17.90
C ASN A 27 8.22 -38.70 17.02
N HIS A 28 6.89 -38.79 16.93
CA HIS A 28 6.08 -37.81 16.22
C HIS A 28 6.22 -36.40 16.84
N LEU A 29 6.11 -36.28 18.17
CA LEU A 29 6.30 -35.02 18.90
C LEU A 29 7.71 -34.43 18.70
N TYR A 30 8.74 -35.28 18.68
CA TYR A 30 10.11 -34.86 18.40
C TYR A 30 10.21 -34.21 17.02
N TRP A 31 9.72 -34.87 15.97
CA TRP A 31 9.78 -34.34 14.61
C TRP A 31 8.89 -33.11 14.41
N GLU A 32 7.70 -33.08 15.00
CA GLU A 32 6.81 -31.90 15.00
C GLU A 32 7.53 -30.67 15.59
N ALA A 33 8.19 -30.84 16.74
CA ALA A 33 8.95 -29.77 17.38
C ALA A 33 10.19 -29.34 16.59
N GLN A 34 10.94 -30.29 16.00
CA GLN A 34 12.09 -29.96 15.15
C GLN A 34 11.67 -29.16 13.92
N LEU A 35 10.59 -29.58 13.24
CA LEU A 35 10.05 -28.89 12.07
C LEU A 35 9.60 -27.47 12.45
N GLN A 36 8.85 -27.33 13.55
CA GLN A 36 8.38 -26.03 14.01
C GLN A 36 9.55 -25.07 14.30
N LEU A 37 10.60 -25.54 14.97
CA LEU A 37 11.77 -24.70 15.27
C LEU A 37 12.51 -24.26 14.01
N GLN A 38 12.70 -25.17 13.05
CA GLN A 38 13.32 -24.83 11.77
C GLN A 38 12.46 -23.81 11.00
N MET A 39 11.14 -24.00 10.94
CA MET A 39 10.22 -23.08 10.29
C MET A 39 10.24 -21.69 10.91
N LEU A 40 10.22 -21.59 12.25
CA LEU A 40 10.30 -20.30 12.95
C LEU A 40 11.64 -19.58 12.76
N SER A 41 12.71 -20.33 12.48
CA SER A 41 14.04 -19.77 12.23
C SER A 41 14.15 -19.12 10.85
N ILE A 42 13.36 -19.57 9.87
CA ILE A 42 13.40 -19.07 8.49
C ILE A 42 12.22 -18.17 8.12
N ALA A 43 11.07 -18.31 8.78
CA ALA A 43 9.84 -17.58 8.45
C ALA A 43 9.25 -16.91 9.70
N GLN A 44 9.58 -15.62 9.88
CA GLN A 44 9.06 -14.82 10.99
C GLN A 44 7.55 -14.58 10.84
N TYR A 45 6.82 -14.74 11.93
CA TYR A 45 5.37 -14.47 11.99
C TYR A 45 4.55 -15.23 10.94
N ARG A 46 4.98 -16.44 10.56
CA ARG A 46 4.31 -17.25 9.54
C ARG A 46 3.28 -18.19 10.16
N TRP A 47 2.31 -17.60 10.85
CA TRP A 47 1.12 -18.25 11.40
C TRP A 47 -0.09 -17.32 11.19
N GLY A 48 -1.31 -17.78 11.44
CA GLY A 48 -2.52 -17.00 11.23
C GLY A 48 -3.45 -17.60 10.18
N ILE A 49 -4.42 -16.80 9.76
CA ILE A 49 -5.47 -17.16 8.81
C ILE A 49 -4.89 -17.23 7.40
N MET A 50 -5.13 -18.33 6.69
CA MET A 50 -4.84 -18.47 5.26
C MET A 50 -6.09 -18.20 4.44
N ALA A 51 -7.23 -18.77 4.86
CA ALA A 51 -8.53 -18.54 4.27
C ALA A 51 -9.59 -18.71 5.36
N LEU A 52 -10.63 -17.87 5.34
CA LEU A 52 -11.76 -17.96 6.26
C LEU A 52 -13.04 -17.59 5.50
N SER A 53 -14.13 -18.24 5.81
CA SER A 53 -15.47 -17.89 5.33
C SER A 53 -16.44 -18.10 6.48
N LEU A 54 -17.30 -17.11 6.71
CA LEU A 54 -18.33 -17.11 7.74
C LEU A 54 -19.70 -16.82 7.10
N ASP A 55 -20.77 -17.18 7.80
CA ASP A 55 -22.12 -16.82 7.41
C ASP A 55 -22.44 -15.37 7.81
N GLU A 56 -22.49 -14.49 6.83
CA GLU A 56 -22.76 -13.06 7.03
C GLU A 56 -24.17 -12.79 7.56
N GLY A 57 -25.15 -13.59 7.15
CA GLY A 57 -26.54 -13.44 7.60
C GLY A 57 -26.68 -13.79 9.08
N GLN A 58 -26.04 -14.88 9.52
CA GLN A 58 -26.00 -15.25 10.94
C GLN A 58 -25.26 -14.22 11.79
N LEU A 59 -24.22 -13.58 11.26
CA LEU A 59 -23.49 -12.53 11.98
C LEU A 59 -24.39 -11.35 12.34
N LEU A 60 -25.23 -10.90 11.39
CA LEU A 60 -26.22 -9.84 11.62
C LEU A 60 -27.23 -10.20 12.71
N GLU A 61 -27.55 -11.48 12.85
CA GLU A 61 -28.43 -12.04 13.90
C GLU A 61 -27.71 -12.26 15.25
N GLY A 62 -26.43 -11.89 15.35
CA GLY A 62 -25.64 -12.04 16.57
C GLY A 62 -25.01 -13.42 16.75
N LYS A 63 -24.76 -14.14 15.65
CA LYS A 63 -24.11 -15.45 15.70
C LYS A 63 -22.95 -15.54 14.72
N VAL A 64 -21.78 -15.92 15.23
CA VAL A 64 -20.62 -16.24 14.38
C VAL A 64 -20.73 -17.69 13.95
N ASP A 65 -20.89 -17.94 12.65
CA ASP A 65 -20.90 -19.29 12.08
C ASP A 65 -19.79 -19.43 11.03
N ILE A 66 -18.78 -20.23 11.33
CA ILE A 66 -17.66 -20.46 10.41
C ILE A 66 -18.05 -21.57 9.42
N ARG A 67 -17.97 -21.25 8.12
CA ARG A 67 -18.23 -22.19 7.01
C ARG A 67 -16.98 -22.93 6.59
N GLN A 68 -15.87 -22.22 6.45
CA GLN A 68 -14.56 -22.78 6.10
C GLN A 68 -13.45 -22.02 6.81
N LEU A 69 -12.40 -22.73 7.22
CA LEU A 69 -11.23 -22.12 7.85
C LEU A 69 -9.97 -22.94 7.54
N LYS A 70 -9.00 -22.29 6.89
CA LYS A 70 -7.62 -22.74 6.78
C LYS A 70 -6.72 -21.80 7.56
N ALA A 71 -6.00 -22.33 8.53
CA ALA A 71 -5.14 -21.50 9.38
C ALA A 71 -3.98 -22.28 9.98
N VAL A 72 -2.95 -21.56 10.41
CA VAL A 72 -1.87 -22.10 11.24
C VAL A 72 -1.96 -21.44 12.60
N MET A 73 -2.15 -22.24 13.65
CA MET A 73 -2.19 -21.77 15.03
C MET A 73 -0.81 -21.26 15.48
N PRO A 74 -0.75 -20.39 16.51
CA PRO A 74 0.52 -19.93 17.08
C PRO A 74 1.42 -21.04 17.66
N ASP A 75 0.94 -22.26 17.82
CA ASP A 75 1.72 -23.41 18.24
C ASP A 75 2.06 -24.35 17.08
N GLY A 76 1.79 -23.96 15.83
CA GLY A 76 2.13 -24.71 14.62
C GLY A 76 1.04 -25.68 14.16
N LEU A 77 -0.04 -25.87 14.92
CA LEU A 77 -1.16 -26.72 14.49
C LEU A 77 -1.80 -26.14 13.23
N TYR A 78 -1.80 -26.92 12.15
CA TYR A 78 -2.54 -26.61 10.94
C TYR A 78 -4.02 -26.99 11.12
N ILE A 79 -4.90 -26.08 10.72
CA ILE A 79 -6.35 -26.22 10.75
C ILE A 79 -6.85 -26.24 9.32
N ASP A 80 -7.62 -27.27 8.98
CA ASP A 80 -8.41 -27.37 7.75
C ASP A 80 -9.82 -27.78 8.16
N TYR A 81 -10.70 -26.80 8.30
CA TYR A 81 -12.07 -26.97 8.77
C TYR A 81 -13.06 -26.64 7.66
N ASN A 82 -14.08 -27.48 7.51
CA ASN A 82 -15.22 -27.27 6.63
C ASN A 82 -16.50 -27.79 7.29
N THR A 83 -17.51 -26.92 7.43
CA THR A 83 -18.80 -27.24 8.07
C THR A 83 -19.55 -28.42 7.42
N GLN A 84 -19.22 -28.80 6.18
CA GLN A 84 -19.84 -29.96 5.50
C GLN A 84 -19.32 -31.31 5.99
N HIS A 85 -18.14 -31.32 6.63
CA HIS A 85 -17.45 -32.54 7.05
C HIS A 85 -17.15 -32.55 8.54
N ASP A 86 -17.08 -31.38 9.17
CA ASP A 86 -16.69 -31.21 10.57
C ASP A 86 -17.85 -30.78 11.45
N THR A 87 -17.64 -30.87 12.77
CA THR A 87 -18.60 -30.38 13.77
C THR A 87 -18.73 -28.86 13.69
N ALA A 88 -19.97 -28.36 13.69
CA ALA A 88 -20.27 -26.93 13.53
C ALA A 88 -19.48 -26.04 14.50
N LEU A 89 -18.77 -25.07 13.94
CA LEU A 89 -17.96 -24.11 14.68
C LEU A 89 -18.72 -22.78 14.78
N GLN A 90 -19.58 -22.68 15.79
CA GLN A 90 -20.53 -21.58 15.98
C GLN A 90 -20.40 -20.94 17.36
N LEU A 91 -20.74 -19.64 17.46
CA LEU A 91 -20.75 -18.89 18.69
C LEU A 91 -21.91 -17.89 18.70
N ASP A 92 -22.74 -17.95 19.73
CA ASP A 92 -23.76 -16.95 20.01
C ASP A 92 -23.15 -15.73 20.73
N LEU A 93 -23.48 -14.53 20.29
CA LEU A 93 -23.00 -13.25 20.83
C LEU A 93 -24.01 -12.57 21.75
N ALA A 94 -25.27 -13.03 21.79
CA ALA A 94 -26.37 -12.35 22.46
C ALA A 94 -26.11 -12.10 23.96
N ASP A 95 -25.47 -13.06 24.64
CA ASP A 95 -25.18 -12.99 26.08
C ASP A 95 -23.81 -12.37 26.42
N ASN A 96 -23.13 -11.75 25.45
CA ASN A 96 -21.81 -11.16 25.69
C ASN A 96 -21.90 -9.79 26.40
N GLU A 97 -21.52 -9.75 27.68
CA GLU A 97 -21.61 -8.53 28.51
C GLU A 97 -20.82 -7.32 27.99
N GLU A 98 -19.70 -7.52 27.28
CA GLU A 98 -18.89 -6.42 26.78
C GLU A 98 -19.51 -5.83 25.51
N LEU A 99 -20.05 -6.67 24.62
CA LEU A 99 -20.83 -6.21 23.46
C LEU A 99 -22.07 -5.43 23.91
N ALA A 100 -22.80 -5.91 24.92
CA ALA A 100 -23.95 -5.21 25.51
C ALA A 100 -23.61 -3.84 26.14
N LYS A 101 -22.32 -3.57 26.41
CA LYS A 101 -21.81 -2.27 26.87
C LYS A 101 -21.24 -1.42 25.71
N ASN A 102 -21.58 -1.76 24.47
CA ASN A 102 -21.07 -1.13 23.24
C ASN A 102 -19.54 -1.12 23.14
N LYS A 103 -18.87 -2.17 23.66
CA LYS A 103 -17.43 -2.34 23.49
C LYS A 103 -17.13 -3.39 22.45
N ALA A 104 -16.08 -3.15 21.66
CA ALA A 104 -15.60 -4.14 20.71
C ALA A 104 -14.99 -5.36 21.43
N VAL A 105 -15.21 -6.56 20.89
CA VAL A 105 -14.73 -7.84 21.42
C VAL A 105 -14.13 -8.69 20.32
N LYS A 106 -12.97 -9.29 20.59
CA LYS A 106 -12.31 -10.22 19.67
C LYS A 106 -12.92 -11.61 19.75
N VAL A 107 -13.21 -12.18 18.59
CA VAL A 107 -13.59 -13.58 18.43
C VAL A 107 -12.34 -14.39 18.15
N HIS A 108 -12.10 -15.41 18.95
CA HIS A 108 -10.93 -16.27 18.88
C HIS A 108 -11.32 -17.69 18.47
N LEU A 109 -10.57 -18.27 17.52
CA LEU A 109 -10.43 -19.72 17.44
C LEU A 109 -9.55 -20.17 18.59
N THR A 110 -10.00 -21.19 19.31
CA THR A 110 -9.28 -21.75 20.45
C THR A 110 -9.16 -23.27 20.34
N VAL A 111 -7.97 -23.74 20.67
CA VAL A 111 -7.62 -25.17 20.75
C VAL A 111 -6.97 -25.40 22.11
N PRO A 112 -7.35 -26.43 22.88
CA PRO A 112 -6.71 -26.72 24.16
C PRO A 112 -5.19 -26.92 24.01
N ILE A 113 -4.43 -26.53 25.03
CA ILE A 113 -2.98 -26.77 25.04
C ILE A 113 -2.70 -28.27 25.03
N ARG A 114 -1.57 -28.67 24.44
CA ARG A 114 -1.15 -30.07 24.48
C ARG A 114 -0.53 -30.41 25.83
N VAL A 115 -1.12 -31.38 26.53
CA VAL A 115 -0.64 -31.97 27.79
C VAL A 115 -0.47 -33.49 27.66
N PRO A 116 0.26 -34.17 28.55
CA PRO A 116 0.26 -35.63 28.60
C PRO A 116 -1.17 -36.18 28.69
N GLY A 117 -1.52 -37.13 27.83
CA GLY A 117 -2.88 -37.66 27.76
C GLY A 117 -3.88 -36.79 27.01
N SER A 118 -3.45 -35.81 26.21
CA SER A 118 -4.32 -34.90 25.43
C SER A 118 -5.43 -35.52 24.56
N ALA A 119 -5.38 -36.82 24.30
CA ALA A 119 -6.40 -37.56 23.54
C ALA A 119 -7.28 -38.44 24.44
N SER A 120 -7.11 -38.37 25.77
CA SER A 120 -7.87 -39.13 26.74
C SER A 120 -8.96 -38.27 27.36
N ASP A 121 -10.17 -38.79 27.33
CA ASP A 121 -11.36 -38.20 27.96
C ASP A 121 -11.24 -38.09 29.50
N SER A 122 -10.24 -38.75 30.09
CA SER A 122 -9.97 -38.70 31.53
C SER A 122 -9.08 -37.52 31.95
N THR A 123 -8.62 -36.70 31.00
CA THR A 123 -7.78 -35.52 31.28
C THR A 123 -8.61 -34.24 31.37
N ASP A 124 -8.24 -33.35 32.30
CA ASP A 124 -8.89 -32.04 32.45
C ASP A 124 -8.73 -31.13 31.22
N ILE A 125 -7.70 -31.38 30.42
CA ILE A 125 -7.38 -30.63 29.20
C ILE A 125 -7.26 -31.62 28.03
N GLN A 126 -8.40 -31.98 27.47
CA GLN A 126 -8.46 -32.76 26.24
C GLN A 126 -8.27 -31.85 25.03
N ARG A 127 -7.28 -32.15 24.18
CA ARG A 127 -7.01 -31.40 22.95
C ARG A 127 -7.55 -32.10 21.70
N PHE A 128 -7.64 -33.43 21.74
CA PHE A 128 -8.05 -34.23 20.59
C PHE A 128 -9.20 -35.18 20.93
N ASN A 129 -10.15 -35.28 20.01
CA ASN A 129 -11.06 -36.42 19.93
C ASN A 129 -10.37 -37.55 19.14
N VAL A 130 -10.76 -38.79 19.42
CA VAL A 130 -10.38 -39.96 18.62
C VAL A 130 -11.57 -40.35 17.77
N SER A 131 -11.39 -40.40 16.45
CA SER A 131 -12.43 -40.75 15.50
C SER A 131 -11.94 -41.79 14.49
N ASP A 132 -12.80 -42.72 14.12
CA ASP A 132 -12.54 -43.66 13.04
C ASP A 132 -12.57 -42.92 11.69
N GLY A 133 -11.57 -43.15 10.84
CA GLY A 133 -11.54 -42.62 9.48
C GLY A 133 -12.22 -43.54 8.48
N GLN A 134 -12.16 -43.14 7.21
CA GLN A 134 -12.60 -44.01 6.11
C GLN A 134 -11.63 -45.21 5.96
N PRO A 135 -12.12 -46.38 5.51
CA PRO A 135 -11.25 -47.53 5.26
C PRO A 135 -10.14 -47.18 4.25
N VAL A 136 -8.89 -47.44 4.63
CA VAL A 136 -7.70 -47.16 3.82
C VAL A 136 -7.17 -48.47 3.26
N LYS A 137 -6.82 -48.47 1.97
CA LYS A 137 -6.18 -49.60 1.30
C LYS A 137 -4.68 -49.59 1.52
N ASP A 138 -4.07 -50.76 1.47
CA ASP A 138 -2.61 -50.86 1.44
C ASP A 138 -2.09 -50.35 0.08
N ASP A 139 -1.23 -49.34 0.09
CA ASP A 139 -0.61 -48.78 -1.14
C ASP A 139 0.36 -49.78 -1.82
N ASN A 140 0.89 -50.76 -1.10
CA ASN A 140 1.79 -51.76 -1.68
C ASN A 140 1.04 -52.81 -2.52
N THR A 141 -0.15 -53.21 -2.09
CA THR A 141 -0.92 -54.31 -2.71
C THR A 141 -2.20 -53.84 -3.40
N GLY A 142 -2.78 -52.70 -3.00
CA GLY A 142 -4.09 -52.22 -3.43
C GLY A 142 -5.27 -53.01 -2.85
N GLU A 143 -4.98 -54.00 -2.01
CA GLU A 143 -5.95 -54.94 -1.43
C GLU A 143 -6.00 -54.79 0.09
N GLY A 144 -7.11 -55.26 0.67
CA GLY A 144 -7.39 -55.10 2.10
C GLY A 144 -7.80 -53.67 2.43
N GLU A 145 -8.80 -53.52 3.30
CA GLU A 145 -9.23 -52.24 3.81
C GLU A 145 -9.11 -52.26 5.34
N MET A 146 -8.49 -51.22 5.90
CA MET A 146 -8.33 -51.05 7.34
C MET A 146 -8.89 -49.70 7.76
N VAL A 147 -9.73 -49.70 8.80
CA VAL A 147 -10.18 -48.48 9.45
C VAL A 147 -9.10 -48.04 10.45
N LEU A 148 -8.53 -46.86 10.22
CA LEU A 148 -7.56 -46.24 11.10
C LEU A 148 -8.24 -45.20 12.00
N GLN A 149 -7.73 -45.04 13.21
CA GLN A 149 -8.18 -44.01 14.15
C GLN A 149 -7.31 -42.76 14.03
N TYR A 150 -7.96 -41.59 13.97
CA TYR A 150 -7.31 -40.30 13.80
C TYR A 150 -7.56 -39.40 15.00
N LEU A 151 -6.58 -38.54 15.28
CA LEU A 151 -6.70 -37.47 16.28
C LEU A 151 -7.30 -36.22 15.63
N GLN A 152 -8.49 -35.83 16.05
CA GLN A 152 -9.16 -34.61 15.59
C GLN A 152 -9.02 -33.51 16.64
N PRO A 153 -8.40 -32.36 16.32
CA PRO A 153 -8.29 -31.25 17.26
C PRO A 153 -9.68 -30.73 17.68
N ILE A 154 -9.85 -30.46 18.97
CA ILE A 154 -11.07 -29.84 19.50
C ILE A 154 -11.01 -28.34 19.25
N LEU A 155 -11.80 -27.88 18.28
CA LEU A 155 -11.93 -26.48 17.91
C LEU A 155 -13.10 -25.84 18.67
N SER A 156 -12.92 -24.63 19.14
CA SER A 156 -14.02 -23.85 19.74
C SER A 156 -13.82 -22.35 19.52
N LEU A 157 -14.92 -21.61 19.46
CA LEU A 157 -14.92 -20.15 19.36
C LEU A 157 -15.14 -19.52 20.73
N GLN A 158 -14.46 -18.40 21.00
CA GLN A 158 -14.65 -17.60 22.22
C GLN A 158 -14.63 -16.11 21.88
N ALA A 159 -15.66 -15.35 22.29
CA ALA A 159 -15.71 -13.89 22.18
C ALA A 159 -15.25 -13.27 23.51
N VAL A 160 -13.95 -13.04 23.66
CA VAL A 160 -13.34 -12.54 24.91
C VAL A 160 -12.10 -11.69 24.62
N ASN A 161 -11.83 -10.71 25.48
CA ASN A 161 -10.61 -9.89 25.37
C ASN A 161 -9.33 -10.64 25.80
N LYS A 162 -9.48 -11.69 26.62
CA LYS A 162 -8.36 -12.50 27.10
C LYS A 162 -8.76 -13.97 27.22
N VAL A 163 -8.21 -14.79 26.33
CA VAL A 163 -8.37 -16.25 26.37
C VAL A 163 -7.56 -16.84 27.54
N LYS A 164 -8.13 -17.85 28.22
CA LYS A 164 -7.47 -18.57 29.33
C LYS A 164 -6.22 -19.31 28.84
N ALA A 165 -5.20 -19.43 29.70
CA ALA A 165 -3.91 -20.03 29.36
C ALA A 165 -3.98 -21.53 29.00
N GLN A 166 -5.09 -22.22 29.30
CA GLN A 166 -5.34 -23.61 28.91
C GLN A 166 -5.67 -23.76 27.42
N TYR A 167 -5.79 -22.66 26.67
CA TYR A 167 -6.01 -22.67 25.22
C TYR A 167 -4.88 -21.96 24.48
N ILE A 168 -4.57 -22.47 23.31
CA ILE A 168 -3.91 -21.74 22.24
C ILE A 168 -4.98 -20.99 21.47
N SER A 169 -4.77 -19.70 21.25
CA SER A 169 -5.78 -18.81 20.63
C SER A 169 -5.26 -18.16 19.36
N LEU A 170 -6.07 -18.17 18.31
CA LEU A 170 -5.91 -17.37 17.11
C LEU A 170 -7.08 -16.37 17.04
N PRO A 171 -6.87 -15.06 17.24
CA PRO A 171 -7.93 -14.08 17.00
C PRO A 171 -8.30 -14.09 15.51
N LEU A 172 -9.60 -14.13 15.22
CA LEU A 172 -10.15 -14.21 13.87
C LEU A 172 -10.65 -12.86 13.38
N LEU A 173 -11.42 -12.17 14.22
CA LEU A 173 -12.05 -10.90 13.90
C LEU A 173 -12.42 -10.17 15.19
N GLU A 174 -12.83 -8.92 15.08
CA GLU A 174 -13.32 -8.12 16.20
C GLU A 174 -14.69 -7.58 15.83
N ILE A 175 -15.64 -7.71 16.76
CA ILE A 175 -17.05 -7.35 16.57
C ILE A 175 -17.38 -6.20 17.50
N SER A 176 -18.19 -5.27 17.02
CA SER A 176 -18.86 -4.25 17.82
C SER A 176 -20.38 -4.30 17.58
N GLN A 177 -21.15 -3.86 18.57
CA GLN A 177 -22.57 -3.61 18.39
C GLN A 177 -22.77 -2.16 17.90
N VAL A 178 -23.53 -1.98 16.83
CA VAL A 178 -23.93 -0.67 16.28
C VAL A 178 -25.19 -0.20 17.02
N ASP A 179 -25.48 1.11 17.00
CA ASP A 179 -26.59 1.74 17.74
C ASP A 179 -27.99 1.09 17.53
N ASP A 180 -28.21 0.39 16.40
CA ASP A 180 -29.46 -0.34 16.09
C ASP A 180 -29.49 -1.79 16.61
N GLY A 181 -28.53 -2.20 17.43
CA GLY A 181 -28.43 -3.54 18.00
C GLY A 181 -27.82 -4.59 17.06
N GLN A 182 -27.54 -4.22 15.80
CA GLN A 182 -26.85 -5.05 14.82
C GLN A 182 -25.37 -5.20 15.15
N PHE A 183 -24.80 -6.35 14.81
CA PHE A 183 -23.38 -6.64 14.98
C PHE A 183 -22.62 -6.35 13.70
N SER A 184 -21.47 -5.69 13.82
CA SER A 184 -20.57 -5.39 12.71
C SER A 184 -19.14 -5.74 13.04
N VAL A 185 -18.34 -6.05 12.01
CA VAL A 185 -16.90 -6.27 12.15
C VAL A 185 -16.18 -4.93 12.13
N THR A 186 -15.23 -4.72 13.06
CA THR A 186 -14.37 -3.52 13.09
C THR A 186 -13.29 -3.56 12.00
N ASP A 187 -12.43 -2.54 11.96
CA ASP A 187 -11.29 -2.47 11.05
C ASP A 187 -10.10 -3.37 11.47
N TYR A 188 -10.20 -4.07 12.60
CA TYR A 188 -9.20 -5.01 13.08
C TYR A 188 -8.69 -5.94 11.96
N CYS A 189 -7.37 -6.12 11.91
CA CYS A 189 -6.72 -7.06 10.99
C CYS A 189 -6.07 -8.17 11.80
N PRO A 190 -6.60 -9.41 11.73
CA PRO A 190 -6.10 -10.54 12.49
C PRO A 190 -4.69 -10.96 12.02
N PRO A 191 -4.00 -11.83 12.76
CA PRO A 191 -2.87 -12.59 12.22
C PRO A 191 -3.29 -13.31 10.95
N VAL A 192 -2.68 -12.93 9.83
CA VAL A 192 -2.86 -13.61 8.55
C VAL A 192 -1.54 -14.21 8.09
N PHE A 193 -1.62 -15.39 7.52
CA PHE A 193 -0.47 -16.09 6.98
C PHE A 193 0.12 -15.31 5.81
N GLY A 194 -0.73 -14.87 4.87
CA GLY A 194 -0.41 -13.94 3.79
C GLY A 194 -1.42 -12.80 3.73
N ILE A 195 -1.09 -11.70 3.05
CA ILE A 195 -1.91 -10.48 3.01
C ILE A 195 -3.32 -10.66 2.38
N GLY A 196 -3.60 -11.76 1.69
CA GLY A 196 -4.95 -12.11 1.22
C GLY A 196 -5.81 -12.83 2.27
N GLY A 197 -5.24 -13.20 3.41
CA GLY A 197 -5.95 -13.95 4.46
C GLY A 197 -7.04 -13.15 5.17
N ASP A 198 -7.11 -11.82 4.98
CA ASP A 198 -8.15 -10.94 5.54
C ASP A 198 -9.25 -10.57 4.52
N ASN A 199 -9.24 -11.17 3.33
CA ASN A 199 -10.22 -10.90 2.26
C ASN A 199 -11.66 -11.27 2.67
N PHE A 200 -11.83 -12.18 3.62
CA PHE A 200 -13.13 -12.58 4.16
C PHE A 200 -13.84 -11.49 4.97
N LEU A 201 -13.11 -10.44 5.36
CA LEU A 201 -13.64 -9.29 6.09
C LEU A 201 -14.13 -8.19 5.14
N THR A 202 -14.26 -8.46 3.84
CA THR A 202 -14.81 -7.49 2.87
C THR A 202 -16.31 -7.41 3.02
N PHE A 203 -16.78 -6.75 4.08
CA PHE A 203 -18.20 -6.50 4.30
C PHE A 203 -18.58 -5.18 3.62
N ASN A 204 -19.55 -5.24 2.70
CA ASN A 204 -20.23 -4.06 2.17
C ASN A 204 -21.44 -3.78 3.04
N ASP A 205 -21.24 -3.11 4.17
CA ASP A 205 -22.35 -2.58 4.96
C ASP A 205 -22.76 -1.20 4.47
N PHE A 206 -24.00 -0.79 4.78
CA PHE A 206 -24.55 0.53 4.45
C PHE A 206 -23.76 1.71 5.04
N ILE A 207 -22.84 1.45 5.98
CA ILE A 207 -22.13 2.47 6.77
C ILE A 207 -20.61 2.48 6.53
N GLN A 208 -19.95 1.35 6.25
CA GLN A 208 -18.50 1.29 6.01
C GLN A 208 -18.09 0.20 5.01
N THR A 209 -17.18 0.55 4.10
CA THR A 209 -16.48 -0.42 3.25
C THR A 209 -15.10 -0.71 3.85
N ARG A 210 -14.95 -1.81 4.58
CA ARG A 210 -13.61 -2.26 5.01
C ARG A 210 -12.83 -2.70 3.77
N LYS A 211 -11.61 -2.17 3.61
CA LYS A 211 -10.69 -2.58 2.54
C LYS A 211 -9.69 -3.60 3.09
N PRO A 212 -9.57 -4.80 2.49
CA PRO A 212 -8.54 -5.77 2.86
C PRO A 212 -7.13 -5.19 2.80
N LEU A 213 -6.20 -5.81 3.54
CA LEU A 213 -4.82 -5.34 3.62
C LEU A 213 -4.17 -5.31 2.23
N GLN A 214 -4.34 -6.37 1.46
CA GLN A 214 -3.83 -6.45 0.09
C GLN A 214 -4.32 -5.27 -0.77
N HIS A 215 -5.62 -4.98 -0.73
CA HIS A 215 -6.21 -3.87 -1.48
C HIS A 215 -5.66 -2.51 -1.05
N LYS A 216 -5.40 -2.30 0.25
CA LYS A 216 -4.77 -1.05 0.73
C LYS A 216 -3.36 -0.89 0.14
N CYS A 217 -2.57 -1.96 0.10
CA CYS A 217 -1.23 -1.94 -0.50
C CYS A 217 -1.27 -1.69 -2.01
N GLN A 218 -2.15 -2.39 -2.74
CA GLN A 218 -2.34 -2.19 -4.18
C GLN A 218 -2.84 -0.78 -4.51
N ALA A 219 -3.74 -0.23 -3.70
CA ALA A 219 -4.22 1.15 -3.87
C ALA A 219 -3.09 2.17 -3.71
N LEU A 220 -2.20 1.98 -2.73
CA LEU A 220 -1.02 2.84 -2.57
C LEU A 220 -0.07 2.71 -3.76
N ALA A 221 0.24 1.49 -4.20
CA ALA A 221 1.09 1.25 -5.37
C ALA A 221 0.52 1.91 -6.64
N LEU A 222 -0.78 1.75 -6.87
CA LEU A 222 -1.49 2.39 -7.98
C LEU A 222 -1.41 3.91 -7.89
N SER A 223 -1.63 4.48 -6.70
CA SER A 223 -1.54 5.94 -6.48
C SER A 223 -0.15 6.47 -6.79
N LEU A 224 0.90 5.82 -6.27
CA LEU A 224 2.30 6.16 -6.54
C LEU A 224 2.61 6.12 -8.04
N ARG A 225 2.20 5.04 -8.73
CA ARG A 225 2.40 4.89 -10.18
C ARG A 225 1.69 5.99 -10.97
N LYS A 226 0.42 6.25 -10.66
CA LYS A 226 -0.38 7.30 -11.32
C LYS A 226 0.29 8.67 -11.15
N LYS A 227 0.66 9.01 -9.91
CA LYS A 227 1.32 10.28 -9.58
C LYS A 227 2.66 10.44 -10.30
N ALA A 228 3.49 9.41 -10.30
CA ALA A 228 4.78 9.43 -10.98
C ALA A 228 4.64 9.58 -12.50
N ARG A 229 3.64 8.92 -13.12
CA ARG A 229 3.35 9.06 -14.56
C ARG A 229 2.89 10.45 -14.92
N GLN A 230 2.00 11.05 -14.13
CA GLN A 230 1.56 12.43 -14.32
C GLN A 230 2.75 13.41 -14.26
N LEU A 231 3.63 13.27 -13.27
CA LEU A 231 4.86 14.08 -13.15
C LEU A 231 5.84 13.87 -14.32
N ALA A 232 5.82 12.69 -14.93
CA ALA A 232 6.62 12.36 -16.10
C ALA A 232 6.00 12.84 -17.43
N GLY A 233 4.82 13.51 -17.39
CA GLY A 233 4.18 14.10 -18.56
C GLY A 233 3.28 13.13 -19.34
N PHE A 234 2.81 12.04 -18.74
CA PHE A 234 1.82 11.14 -19.33
C PHE A 234 0.39 11.57 -18.97
N SER A 235 -0.54 11.38 -19.91
CA SER A 235 -1.99 11.51 -19.65
C SER A 235 -2.46 10.48 -18.61
N GLU A 236 -3.58 10.76 -17.92
CA GLU A 236 -4.20 9.83 -16.96
C GLU A 236 -4.54 8.47 -17.58
N ASP A 237 -4.90 8.46 -18.87
CA ASP A 237 -5.23 7.26 -19.65
C ASP A 237 -3.99 6.53 -20.22
N GLY A 238 -2.78 7.03 -19.96
CA GLY A 238 -1.52 6.27 -20.08
C GLY A 238 -0.92 6.07 -21.48
N GLU A 239 -1.58 6.45 -22.58
CA GLU A 239 -1.06 6.18 -23.93
C GLU A 239 -0.39 7.38 -24.62
N GLN A 240 -0.69 8.61 -24.18
CA GLN A 240 -0.17 9.83 -24.82
C GLN A 240 0.79 10.59 -23.91
N GLN A 241 2.01 10.82 -24.40
CA GLN A 241 3.00 11.68 -23.77
C GLN A 241 2.74 13.14 -24.18
N LEU A 242 2.38 13.98 -23.21
CA LEU A 242 1.96 15.38 -23.41
C LEU A 242 3.14 16.37 -23.50
N GLY A 243 4.37 15.91 -23.24
CA GLY A 243 5.60 16.71 -23.34
C GLY A 243 6.81 16.01 -22.71
N SER A 244 8.04 16.42 -23.07
CA SER A 244 9.28 15.68 -22.79
C SER A 244 10.25 16.36 -21.81
N ARG A 245 9.83 17.37 -21.03
CA ARG A 245 10.73 18.09 -20.10
C ARG A 245 10.34 17.93 -18.65
N ILE A 246 10.87 16.87 -18.04
CA ILE A 246 10.81 16.63 -16.60
C ILE A 246 11.83 17.56 -15.91
N THR A 247 11.39 18.36 -14.94
CA THR A 247 12.30 19.20 -14.15
C THR A 247 13.20 18.32 -13.26
N GLU A 248 14.32 18.86 -12.77
CA GLU A 248 15.18 18.13 -11.82
C GLU A 248 14.40 17.76 -10.54
N GLN A 249 13.56 18.68 -10.07
CA GLN A 249 12.67 18.46 -8.93
C GLN A 249 11.64 17.35 -9.18
N HIS A 250 10.98 17.34 -10.34
CA HIS A 250 10.08 16.24 -10.72
C HIS A 250 10.84 14.92 -10.83
N SER A 251 12.08 14.94 -11.33
CA SER A 251 12.91 13.73 -11.41
C SER A 251 13.21 13.15 -10.03
N VAL A 252 13.46 14.01 -9.02
CA VAL A 252 13.64 13.61 -7.62
C VAL A 252 12.35 13.02 -7.04
N TRP A 253 11.20 13.67 -7.28
CA TRP A 253 9.91 13.20 -6.79
C TRP A 253 9.47 11.88 -7.43
N ILE A 254 9.62 11.76 -8.75
CA ILE A 254 9.37 10.52 -9.49
C ILE A 254 10.26 9.42 -8.90
N ARG A 255 11.57 9.68 -8.73
CA ARG A 255 12.50 8.70 -8.16
C ARG A 255 12.06 8.26 -6.76
N ALA A 256 11.65 9.18 -5.90
CA ALA A 256 11.15 8.87 -4.56
C ALA A 256 9.93 7.94 -4.59
N MET A 257 9.03 8.14 -5.55
CA MET A 257 7.83 7.30 -5.72
C MET A 257 8.15 5.94 -6.33
N VAL A 258 9.06 5.86 -7.31
CA VAL A 258 9.26 4.64 -8.11
C VAL A 258 10.38 3.72 -7.63
N GLN A 259 11.32 4.20 -6.79
CA GLN A 259 12.53 3.44 -6.45
C GLN A 259 12.26 2.05 -5.85
N ASN A 260 11.16 1.88 -5.12
CA ASN A 260 10.73 0.62 -4.50
C ASN A 260 9.32 0.21 -4.97
N LEU A 261 8.77 0.89 -5.98
CA LEU A 261 7.40 0.67 -6.44
C LEU A 261 7.20 -0.74 -6.99
N ALA A 262 8.14 -1.22 -7.81
CA ALA A 262 8.08 -2.56 -8.38
C ALA A 262 8.10 -3.66 -7.30
N GLU A 263 8.83 -3.44 -6.21
CA GLU A 263 8.86 -4.38 -5.08
C GLU A 263 7.53 -4.37 -4.32
N LEU A 264 6.95 -3.18 -4.06
CA LEU A 264 5.63 -3.06 -3.45
C LEU A 264 4.57 -3.76 -4.29
N GLU A 265 4.60 -3.58 -5.61
CA GLU A 265 3.65 -4.19 -6.53
C GLU A 265 3.75 -5.72 -6.51
N LEU A 266 4.97 -6.26 -6.61
CA LEU A 266 5.21 -7.69 -6.54
C LEU A 266 4.66 -8.32 -5.24
N VAL A 267 4.92 -7.70 -4.09
CA VAL A 267 4.41 -8.22 -2.81
C VAL A 267 2.92 -7.98 -2.63
N SER A 268 2.36 -6.91 -3.20
CA SER A 268 0.93 -6.60 -3.08
C SER A 268 0.05 -7.42 -4.02
N ASP A 269 0.59 -7.88 -5.16
CA ASP A 269 -0.14 -8.72 -6.11
C ASP A 269 -0.14 -10.20 -5.71
N ASN A 270 0.76 -10.60 -4.80
CA ASN A 270 0.80 -11.93 -4.25
C ASN A 270 0.03 -12.02 -2.92
N GLU A 271 -1.14 -12.65 -2.92
CA GLU A 271 -1.95 -12.88 -1.72
C GLU A 271 -1.20 -13.63 -0.60
N ASN A 272 -0.18 -14.41 -0.95
CA ASN A 272 0.61 -15.21 -0.01
C ASN A 272 1.81 -14.46 0.59
N SER A 273 2.08 -13.22 0.17
CA SER A 273 3.15 -12.40 0.74
C SER A 273 2.90 -12.15 2.23
N SER A 274 3.95 -12.26 3.05
CA SER A 274 3.82 -12.07 4.49
C SER A 274 3.56 -10.60 4.83
N PRO A 275 2.67 -10.29 5.78
CA PRO A 275 2.48 -8.91 6.23
C PRO A 275 3.76 -8.29 6.81
N TRP A 276 4.68 -9.12 7.34
CA TRP A 276 5.99 -8.67 7.78
C TRP A 276 6.88 -8.22 6.61
N GLU A 277 6.87 -8.95 5.49
CA GLU A 277 7.61 -8.57 4.28
C GLU A 277 7.07 -7.25 3.72
N VAL A 278 5.74 -7.10 3.65
CA VAL A 278 5.09 -5.85 3.25
C VAL A 278 5.50 -4.70 4.17
N TYR A 279 5.51 -4.91 5.49
CA TYR A 279 5.93 -3.89 6.45
C TYR A 279 7.39 -3.46 6.22
N GLN A 280 8.29 -4.38 5.90
CA GLN A 280 9.68 -4.08 5.58
C GLN A 280 9.81 -3.27 4.27
N VAL A 281 9.03 -3.61 3.24
CA VAL A 281 8.99 -2.86 1.97
C VAL A 281 8.50 -1.43 2.22
N LEU A 282 7.39 -1.28 2.94
CA LEU A 282 6.84 0.02 3.32
C LEU A 282 7.84 0.85 4.17
N ALA A 283 8.55 0.20 5.09
CA ALA A 283 9.58 0.87 5.89
C ALA A 283 10.74 1.40 5.02
N ARG A 284 11.19 0.63 4.01
CA ARG A 284 12.19 1.11 3.04
C ARG A 284 11.64 2.26 2.19
N MET A 285 10.37 2.20 1.81
CA MET A 285 9.70 3.26 1.05
C MET A 285 9.59 4.55 1.83
N ALA A 286 9.24 4.51 3.12
CA ALA A 286 9.09 5.69 3.95
C ALA A 286 10.35 6.56 3.97
N GLY A 287 11.54 5.94 3.99
CA GLY A 287 12.82 6.65 3.91
C GLY A 287 13.07 7.33 2.56
N GLY A 288 12.67 6.71 1.44
CA GLY A 288 12.77 7.33 0.11
C GLY A 288 11.78 8.48 -0.10
N ILE A 289 10.55 8.27 0.39
CA ILE A 289 9.45 9.22 0.29
C ILE A 289 9.66 10.44 1.18
N SER A 290 10.48 10.37 2.23
CA SER A 290 10.69 11.49 3.15
C SER A 290 11.26 12.74 2.48
N ILE A 291 11.82 12.67 1.27
CA ILE A 291 12.21 13.86 0.52
C ILE A 291 11.03 14.76 0.14
N LEU A 292 9.82 14.19 0.09
CA LEU A 292 8.55 14.91 -0.13
C LEU A 292 8.01 15.53 1.17
N ASP A 293 8.52 15.11 2.32
CA ASP A 293 8.18 15.68 3.62
C ASP A 293 8.92 17.03 3.82
N PRO A 294 8.23 18.11 4.25
CA PRO A 294 8.87 19.37 4.63
C PRO A 294 10.00 19.22 5.66
N GLY A 295 9.85 18.29 6.61
CA GLY A 295 10.87 17.95 7.61
C GLY A 295 11.98 17.05 7.08
N ARG A 296 11.84 16.53 5.86
CA ARG A 296 12.80 15.65 5.14
C ARG A 296 13.16 14.34 5.85
N MET A 297 12.42 13.98 6.90
CA MET A 297 12.72 12.86 7.78
C MET A 297 11.48 11.98 7.94
N PRO A 298 11.59 10.65 7.79
CA PRO A 298 10.46 9.78 8.04
C PRO A 298 10.15 9.71 9.54
N PRO A 299 8.89 9.47 9.93
CA PRO A 299 8.53 9.25 11.32
C PRO A 299 9.17 7.97 11.85
N LYS A 300 9.28 7.88 13.19
CA LYS A 300 9.63 6.61 13.84
C LYS A 300 8.49 5.62 13.64
N LEU A 301 8.77 4.53 12.92
CA LEU A 301 7.77 3.52 12.64
C LEU A 301 7.36 2.76 13.91
N PRO A 302 6.07 2.41 14.06
CA PRO A 302 5.57 1.63 15.19
C PRO A 302 6.19 0.23 15.24
N ARG A 303 6.11 -0.42 16.39
CA ARG A 303 6.49 -1.84 16.48
C ARG A 303 5.45 -2.67 15.73
N TYR A 304 5.90 -3.60 14.89
CA TYR A 304 5.03 -4.58 14.27
C TYR A 304 4.43 -5.51 15.33
N ASP A 305 3.10 -5.63 15.33
CA ASP A 305 2.36 -6.60 16.13
C ASP A 305 1.58 -7.53 15.20
N HIS A 306 2.01 -8.78 15.10
CA HIS A 306 1.31 -9.73 14.24
C HIS A 306 -0.08 -10.12 14.78
N LYS A 307 -0.38 -9.83 16.05
CA LYS A 307 -1.72 -10.02 16.63
C LYS A 307 -2.70 -8.91 16.24
N ASP A 308 -2.21 -7.81 15.71
CA ASP A 308 -3.00 -6.68 15.25
C ASP A 308 -2.22 -5.93 14.18
N ILE A 309 -2.36 -6.40 12.95
CA ILE A 309 -1.44 -6.04 11.85
C ILE A 309 -1.68 -4.60 11.40
N LEU A 310 -2.96 -4.20 11.32
CA LEU A 310 -3.38 -2.97 10.64
C LEU A 310 -2.76 -1.71 11.24
N PRO A 311 -2.74 -1.47 12.56
CA PRO A 311 -2.23 -0.22 13.13
C PRO A 311 -0.80 0.11 12.67
N SER A 312 0.07 -0.89 12.62
CA SER A 312 1.47 -0.69 12.22
C SER A 312 1.61 -0.42 10.72
N LEU A 313 0.89 -1.16 9.87
CA LEU A 313 0.96 -0.98 8.42
C LEU A 313 0.24 0.29 7.97
N ALA A 314 -0.94 0.57 8.53
CA ALA A 314 -1.73 1.77 8.25
C ALA A 314 -0.92 3.04 8.50
N PHE A 315 -0.20 3.13 9.62
CA PHE A 315 0.67 4.27 9.92
C PHE A 315 1.66 4.60 8.79
N VAL A 316 2.26 3.57 8.18
CA VAL A 316 3.24 3.77 7.10
C VAL A 316 2.56 4.03 5.76
N LEU A 317 1.46 3.30 5.48
CA LEU A 317 0.64 3.51 4.28
C LEU A 317 0.12 4.96 4.22
N ASP A 318 -0.42 5.45 5.33
CA ASP A 318 -0.99 6.79 5.46
C ASP A 318 0.11 7.85 5.33
N TYR A 319 1.25 7.68 6.02
CA TYR A 319 2.38 8.59 5.87
C TYR A 319 2.84 8.69 4.40
N ILE A 320 3.03 7.56 3.71
CA ILE A 320 3.45 7.57 2.30
C ILE A 320 2.37 8.24 1.44
N GLY A 321 1.11 7.87 1.62
CA GLY A 321 -0.03 8.44 0.89
C GLY A 321 -0.13 9.95 1.07
N GLU A 322 -0.01 10.46 2.29
CA GLU A 322 0.00 11.88 2.60
C GLU A 322 1.14 12.62 1.90
N GLN A 323 2.36 12.10 1.96
CA GLN A 323 3.52 12.74 1.31
C GLN A 323 3.38 12.79 -0.21
N VAL A 324 2.83 11.74 -0.82
CA VAL A 324 2.55 11.69 -2.26
C VAL A 324 1.45 12.67 -2.65
N ASN A 325 0.40 12.78 -1.82
CA ASN A 325 -0.71 13.70 -2.06
C ASN A 325 -0.29 15.17 -1.93
N ARG A 326 0.71 15.48 -1.10
CA ARG A 326 1.30 16.84 -1.00
C ARG A 326 1.98 17.31 -2.27
N VAL A 327 2.43 16.39 -3.13
CA VAL A 327 3.04 16.78 -4.41
C VAL A 327 1.97 17.43 -5.28
N ASN A 328 2.07 18.75 -5.42
CA ASN A 328 1.10 19.53 -6.16
C ASN A 328 1.27 19.26 -7.67
N LEU A 329 0.17 18.86 -8.32
CA LEU A 329 0.12 18.63 -9.76
C LEU A 329 -0.39 19.85 -10.54
N LYS A 330 -0.84 20.93 -9.88
CA LYS A 330 -1.65 22.00 -10.51
C LYS A 330 -1.08 22.56 -11.81
N TYR A 331 0.22 22.48 -12.03
CA TYR A 331 0.85 22.94 -13.26
C TYR A 331 1.91 21.96 -13.76
N THR A 332 1.98 21.82 -15.09
CA THR A 332 3.13 21.23 -15.77
C THR A 332 4.12 22.33 -16.13
N SER A 333 5.37 22.20 -15.68
CA SER A 333 6.44 23.13 -16.01
C SER A 333 7.27 22.63 -17.20
N ILE A 334 7.36 23.41 -18.27
CA ILE A 334 8.12 23.09 -19.48
C ILE A 334 9.20 24.15 -19.69
N ALA A 335 10.48 23.77 -19.65
CA ALA A 335 11.57 24.71 -19.89
C ALA A 335 11.73 25.04 -21.38
N PHE A 336 12.04 26.29 -21.69
CA PHE A 336 12.50 26.70 -23.02
C PHE A 336 13.94 26.19 -23.26
N ASP A 337 14.24 25.86 -24.50
CA ASP A 337 15.61 25.63 -24.99
C ASP A 337 16.34 26.96 -25.16
N GLU A 338 17.56 27.08 -24.64
CA GLU A 338 18.42 28.20 -24.97
C GLU A 338 19.38 27.80 -26.09
N THR A 339 19.36 28.54 -27.20
CA THR A 339 20.34 28.36 -28.28
C THR A 339 21.62 29.15 -28.01
N ARG A 340 22.70 28.83 -28.72
CA ARG A 340 24.01 29.52 -28.56
C ARG A 340 23.95 31.02 -28.79
N ASP A 341 22.97 31.50 -29.55
CA ASP A 341 22.78 32.91 -29.89
C ASP A 341 21.85 33.65 -28.90
N GLY A 342 21.45 33.00 -27.79
CA GLY A 342 20.60 33.59 -26.75
C GLY A 342 19.11 33.64 -27.11
N PHE A 343 18.65 32.79 -28.03
CA PHE A 343 17.23 32.58 -28.27
C PHE A 343 16.68 31.57 -27.28
N PHE A 344 15.51 31.87 -26.70
CA PHE A 344 14.72 30.89 -25.97
C PHE A 344 13.64 30.32 -26.88
N THR A 345 13.58 29.00 -27.03
CA THR A 345 12.67 28.33 -27.96
C THR A 345 11.84 27.25 -27.30
N LEU A 346 10.61 27.07 -27.77
CA LEU A 346 9.69 26.04 -27.33
C LEU A 346 8.74 25.71 -28.47
N THR A 347 8.48 24.43 -28.77
CA THR A 347 7.44 24.07 -29.73
C THR A 347 6.06 24.37 -29.13
N TYR A 348 5.28 25.24 -29.78
CA TYR A 348 3.96 25.64 -29.31
C TYR A 348 2.92 24.55 -29.64
N ASP A 349 2.51 23.79 -28.63
CA ASP A 349 1.59 22.67 -28.79
C ASP A 349 0.14 23.14 -29.07
N LYS A 350 -0.63 22.30 -29.79
CA LYS A 350 -2.05 22.53 -30.06
C LYS A 350 -2.87 22.59 -28.77
N ALA A 351 -2.48 21.85 -27.74
CA ALA A 351 -3.14 21.83 -26.44
C ALA A 351 -3.14 23.19 -25.72
N TRP A 352 -2.24 24.11 -26.09
CA TRP A 352 -2.10 25.42 -25.45
C TRP A 352 -2.79 26.55 -26.23
N ALA A 353 -3.36 26.21 -27.40
CA ALA A 353 -3.95 27.16 -28.32
C ALA A 353 -5.07 27.98 -27.65
N GLY A 354 -4.96 29.31 -27.72
CA GLY A 354 -6.00 30.21 -27.21
C GLY A 354 -5.93 30.51 -25.70
N ARG A 355 -4.84 30.13 -25.03
CA ARG A 355 -4.54 30.49 -23.64
C ARG A 355 -3.36 31.46 -23.56
N ASP A 356 -3.39 32.32 -22.54
CA ASP A 356 -2.20 33.08 -22.15
C ASP A 356 -1.19 32.10 -21.52
N LEU A 357 0.10 32.31 -21.78
CA LEU A 357 1.16 31.42 -21.33
C LEU A 357 1.84 32.02 -20.11
N LEU A 358 1.67 31.42 -18.94
CA LEU A 358 2.37 31.82 -17.73
C LEU A 358 3.82 31.35 -17.79
N ILE A 359 4.77 32.26 -17.84
CA ILE A 359 6.20 31.97 -17.84
C ILE A 359 6.86 32.49 -16.56
N GLU A 360 7.86 31.76 -16.10
CA GLU A 360 8.77 32.15 -15.02
C GLU A 360 10.15 32.42 -15.61
N LEU A 361 10.66 33.62 -15.35
CA LEU A 361 12.03 34.02 -15.64
C LEU A 361 12.90 33.71 -14.43
N ILE A 362 13.86 32.81 -14.62
CA ILE A 362 14.87 32.46 -13.61
C ILE A 362 16.11 33.30 -13.92
N PRO A 363 16.51 34.27 -13.08
CA PRO A 363 17.59 35.20 -13.41
C PRO A 363 18.99 34.54 -13.36
N ARG A 364 19.99 35.12 -14.06
CA ARG A 364 21.41 34.70 -13.98
C ARG A 364 22.15 35.34 -12.80
N GLU A 365 21.79 36.57 -12.49
CA GLU A 365 22.37 37.41 -11.43
C GLU A 365 21.24 37.88 -10.49
N ASN A 366 21.53 38.66 -9.44
CA ASN A 366 20.49 39.26 -8.58
C ASN A 366 19.74 40.40 -9.31
N THR A 367 19.17 40.09 -10.47
CA THR A 367 18.40 40.98 -11.33
C THR A 367 17.03 41.22 -10.70
N SER A 368 16.65 42.48 -10.52
CA SER A 368 15.36 42.85 -9.94
C SER A 368 14.20 42.47 -10.85
N LEU A 369 12.99 42.33 -10.27
CA LEU A 369 11.77 42.07 -11.03
C LEU A 369 11.52 43.11 -12.14
N ALA A 370 11.82 44.38 -11.86
CA ALA A 370 11.66 45.47 -12.83
C ALA A 370 12.61 45.34 -14.03
N GLU A 371 13.85 44.91 -13.81
CA GLU A 371 14.83 44.67 -14.87
C GLU A 371 14.46 43.43 -15.71
N GLN A 372 13.96 42.37 -15.07
CA GLN A 372 13.44 41.19 -15.76
C GLN A 372 12.23 41.54 -16.65
N GLU A 373 11.31 42.36 -16.13
CA GLU A 373 10.17 42.85 -16.90
C GLU A 373 10.62 43.73 -18.08
N GLN A 374 11.60 44.62 -17.86
CA GLN A 374 12.15 45.46 -18.93
C GLN A 374 12.83 44.63 -20.02
N TRP A 375 13.58 43.59 -19.65
CA TRP A 375 14.16 42.65 -20.59
C TRP A 375 13.09 41.96 -21.43
N LEU A 376 12.06 41.42 -20.78
CA LEU A 376 10.98 40.70 -21.43
C LEU A 376 10.18 41.59 -22.38
N LYS A 377 9.91 42.85 -22.00
CA LYS A 377 9.24 43.84 -22.86
C LYS A 377 10.06 44.22 -24.10
N ALA A 378 11.38 44.05 -24.06
CA ALA A 378 12.25 44.27 -25.22
C ALA A 378 12.44 43.00 -26.08
N CYS A 379 11.83 41.88 -25.70
CA CYS A 379 11.89 40.64 -26.46
C CYS A 379 10.96 40.67 -27.67
N ARG A 380 11.45 40.14 -28.79
CA ARG A 380 10.60 39.71 -29.89
C ARG A 380 10.08 38.30 -29.58
N ILE A 381 8.76 38.14 -29.53
CA ILE A 381 8.06 36.92 -29.16
C ILE A 381 7.12 36.53 -30.30
N ALA A 382 7.49 35.51 -31.07
CA ALA A 382 6.67 35.02 -32.18
C ALA A 382 7.12 33.62 -32.63
N SER A 383 6.28 32.94 -33.41
CA SER A 383 6.67 31.72 -34.10
C SER A 383 7.84 31.97 -35.06
N SER A 384 8.74 30.99 -35.18
CA SER A 384 10.00 31.09 -35.90
C SER A 384 9.85 31.55 -37.37
N THR A 385 8.75 31.17 -38.03
CA THR A 385 8.46 31.56 -39.42
C THR A 385 8.22 33.06 -39.60
N LEU A 386 7.78 33.77 -38.55
CA LEU A 386 7.44 35.19 -38.59
C LEU A 386 8.61 36.10 -38.17
N HIS A 387 9.69 35.52 -37.66
CA HIS A 387 10.76 36.28 -37.00
C HIS A 387 11.52 37.21 -37.95
N ASN A 388 11.74 36.79 -39.20
CA ASN A 388 12.41 37.61 -40.22
C ASN A 388 11.56 38.82 -40.63
N ASP A 389 10.27 38.62 -40.85
CA ASP A 389 9.34 39.70 -41.23
C ASP A 389 9.21 40.74 -40.11
N LEU A 390 9.07 40.26 -38.87
CA LEU A 390 9.00 41.13 -37.68
C LEU A 390 10.30 41.91 -37.45
N LYS A 391 11.47 41.31 -37.76
CA LYS A 391 12.76 42.00 -37.72
C LYS A 391 12.80 43.18 -38.70
N THR A 392 12.37 42.97 -39.94
CA THR A 392 12.33 44.02 -40.98
C THR A 392 11.34 45.13 -40.62
N LYS A 393 10.16 44.77 -40.09
CA LYS A 393 9.11 45.71 -39.69
C LYS A 393 9.37 46.39 -38.33
N ARG A 394 10.41 45.98 -37.60
CA ARG A 394 10.73 46.44 -36.24
C ARG A 394 9.57 46.26 -35.25
N VAL A 395 8.88 45.13 -35.34
CA VAL A 395 7.77 44.75 -34.44
C VAL A 395 8.25 43.64 -33.48
N LEU A 396 7.75 43.66 -32.25
CA LEU A 396 8.12 42.71 -31.19
C LEU A 396 7.23 41.45 -31.18
N GLY A 397 6.01 41.50 -31.70
CA GLY A 397 5.13 40.33 -31.75
C GLY A 397 4.19 40.26 -30.55
N ALA A 398 4.07 39.08 -29.92
CA ALA A 398 3.14 38.85 -28.82
C ALA A 398 3.45 39.72 -27.59
N GLU A 399 2.41 40.25 -26.97
CA GLU A 399 2.49 41.11 -25.79
C GLU A 399 2.76 40.31 -24.52
N THR A 400 3.30 40.99 -23.50
CA THR A 400 3.54 40.41 -22.18
C THR A 400 2.90 41.24 -21.08
N ALA A 401 2.49 40.60 -20.00
CA ALA A 401 1.86 41.24 -18.84
C ALA A 401 2.35 40.59 -17.54
N SER A 402 2.38 41.34 -16.45
CA SER A 402 2.57 40.77 -15.12
C SER A 402 1.27 40.09 -14.64
N PRO A 403 1.34 39.04 -13.81
CA PRO A 403 0.16 38.44 -13.18
C PRO A 403 -0.58 39.48 -12.33
N ASP A 404 -1.91 39.43 -12.34
CA ASP A 404 -2.70 40.24 -11.43
C ASP A 404 -2.54 39.74 -9.98
N PRO A 405 -2.63 40.62 -8.97
CA PRO A 405 -2.55 40.21 -7.56
C PRO A 405 -3.62 39.18 -7.15
N GLU A 406 -4.72 39.10 -7.89
CA GLU A 406 -5.83 38.15 -7.70
C GLU A 406 -5.75 36.93 -8.64
N ASP A 407 -4.63 36.72 -9.32
CA ASP A 407 -4.45 35.61 -10.26
C ASP A 407 -4.61 34.25 -9.57
N SER A 408 -5.61 33.49 -10.01
CA SER A 408 -5.96 32.17 -9.48
C SER A 408 -5.09 31.03 -10.05
N SER A 409 -3.99 31.34 -10.74
CA SER A 409 -3.07 30.36 -11.33
C SER A 409 -2.45 29.41 -10.30
N GLY A 410 -2.34 29.83 -9.03
CA GLY A 410 -1.82 29.01 -7.94
C GLY A 410 -0.32 28.70 -8.04
N VAL A 411 0.39 29.38 -8.95
CA VAL A 411 1.84 29.30 -9.14
C VAL A 411 2.49 30.44 -8.37
N THR A 412 3.39 30.12 -7.44
CA THR A 412 4.20 31.11 -6.72
C THR A 412 5.64 31.04 -7.21
N ALA A 413 6.18 32.19 -7.64
CA ALA A 413 7.59 32.30 -8.02
C ALA A 413 8.49 32.10 -6.80
N ALA A 414 9.66 31.49 -6.98
CA ALA A 414 10.68 31.51 -5.93
C ALA A 414 11.21 32.94 -5.73
N SER A 415 11.81 33.22 -4.56
CA SER A 415 12.36 34.54 -4.24
C SER A 415 13.36 35.00 -5.32
N GLY A 416 13.05 36.12 -5.97
CA GLY A 416 13.87 36.71 -7.05
C GLY A 416 13.51 36.25 -8.47
N HIS A 417 12.62 35.27 -8.64
CA HIS A 417 12.10 34.88 -9.94
C HIS A 417 10.93 35.77 -10.35
N GLY A 418 10.80 36.05 -11.65
CA GLY A 418 9.70 36.85 -12.20
C GLY A 418 8.67 36.00 -12.91
N LEU A 419 7.39 36.11 -12.51
CA LEU A 419 6.27 35.52 -13.24
C LEU A 419 5.67 36.54 -14.20
N PHE A 420 5.38 36.11 -15.43
CA PHE A 420 4.79 36.94 -16.48
C PHE A 420 3.90 36.10 -17.40
N TYR A 421 2.90 36.72 -18.01
CA TYR A 421 2.10 36.13 -19.07
C TYR A 421 2.60 36.57 -20.44
N ILE A 422 2.75 35.63 -21.38
CA ILE A 422 2.73 35.93 -22.82
C ILE A 422 1.28 35.86 -23.26
N LYS A 423 0.73 36.97 -23.74
CA LYS A 423 -0.66 37.07 -24.17
C LYS A 423 -0.90 36.27 -25.44
N LYS A 424 -2.01 35.53 -25.46
CA LYS A 424 -2.43 34.78 -26.65
C LYS A 424 -2.59 35.71 -27.84
N ASN A 425 -1.91 35.41 -28.94
CA ASN A 425 -2.06 36.19 -30.16
C ASN A 425 -1.90 35.27 -31.37
N LYS A 426 -3.00 35.00 -32.09
CA LYS A 426 -3.02 34.10 -33.25
C LYS A 426 -2.24 34.63 -34.43
N ASP A 427 -1.96 35.94 -34.49
CA ASP A 427 -1.20 36.53 -35.59
C ASP A 427 0.30 36.22 -35.43
N TYR A 428 0.79 36.18 -34.19
CA TYR A 428 2.22 35.97 -33.88
C TYR A 428 2.56 34.57 -33.38
N ILE A 429 1.61 33.83 -32.81
CA ILE A 429 1.81 32.49 -32.24
C ILE A 429 0.99 31.46 -33.03
N LYS A 430 1.68 30.58 -33.75
CA LYS A 430 1.09 29.55 -34.62
C LYS A 430 1.26 28.17 -33.98
N VAL A 431 0.16 27.42 -33.93
CA VAL A 431 0.11 26.03 -33.45
C VAL A 431 1.06 25.13 -34.23
N GLY A 432 1.79 24.28 -33.51
CA GLY A 432 2.76 23.33 -34.06
C GLY A 432 4.08 23.96 -34.50
N GLN A 433 4.26 25.29 -34.37
CA GLN A 433 5.50 25.96 -34.70
C GLN A 433 6.34 26.25 -33.46
N THR A 434 7.66 26.37 -33.64
CA THR A 434 8.56 26.81 -32.58
C THR A 434 8.31 28.28 -32.24
N LEU A 435 7.86 28.54 -31.02
CA LEU A 435 7.82 29.87 -30.40
C LEU A 435 9.25 30.29 -30.04
N VAL A 436 9.62 31.52 -30.39
CA VAL A 436 10.96 32.07 -30.17
C VAL A 436 10.85 33.38 -29.39
N LEU A 437 11.64 33.49 -28.32
CA LEU A 437 11.84 34.71 -27.54
C LEU A 437 13.30 35.15 -27.69
N THR A 438 13.51 36.41 -28.06
CA THR A 438 14.86 36.99 -28.19
C THR A 438 14.87 38.46 -27.84
N CYS A 439 15.83 38.91 -27.04
CA CYS A 439 15.96 40.32 -26.72
C CYS A 439 16.46 41.09 -27.95
N THR A 440 15.75 42.17 -28.32
CA THR A 440 16.13 42.99 -29.48
C THR A 440 17.02 44.19 -29.11
N SER A 441 17.24 44.43 -27.82
CA SER A 441 18.06 45.52 -27.30
C SER A 441 19.37 44.99 -26.73
N GLY A 442 20.49 45.36 -27.35
CA GLY A 442 21.82 44.99 -26.83
C GLY A 442 22.13 45.54 -25.44
N LYS A 443 21.45 46.64 -25.02
CA LYS A 443 21.63 47.25 -23.69
C LYS A 443 21.03 46.44 -22.55
N LEU A 444 20.12 45.51 -22.85
CA LEU A 444 19.43 44.70 -21.84
C LEU A 444 19.99 43.26 -21.81
N LYS A 445 21.05 42.97 -22.56
CA LYS A 445 21.61 41.62 -22.67
C LYS A 445 22.05 41.05 -21.32
N ASP A 446 22.52 41.91 -20.42
CA ASP A 446 22.96 41.53 -19.06
C ASP A 446 21.80 41.08 -18.16
N PHE A 447 20.56 41.48 -18.49
CA PHE A 447 19.33 41.06 -17.78
C PHE A 447 18.72 39.79 -18.36
N GLN A 448 19.38 39.13 -19.30
CA GLN A 448 18.90 37.88 -19.88
C GLN A 448 18.78 36.79 -18.80
N PRO A 449 17.61 36.13 -18.68
CA PRO A 449 17.43 35.09 -17.68
C PRO A 449 18.35 33.90 -17.95
N LYS A 450 18.59 33.12 -16.91
CA LYS A 450 19.29 31.84 -16.99
C LYS A 450 18.43 30.83 -17.72
N ARG A 451 17.14 30.82 -17.40
CA ARG A 451 16.15 29.91 -17.94
C ARG A 451 14.78 30.59 -17.98
N ILE A 452 13.97 30.18 -18.95
CA ILE A 452 12.54 30.49 -19.01
C ILE A 452 11.79 29.18 -18.84
N VAL A 453 10.78 29.17 -17.98
CA VAL A 453 9.92 28.00 -17.73
C VAL A 453 8.47 28.37 -17.99
N LEU A 454 7.80 27.65 -18.86
CA LEU A 454 6.36 27.73 -19.06
C LEU A 454 5.64 26.92 -17.98
N HIS A 455 4.68 27.50 -17.29
CA HIS A 455 3.78 26.83 -16.35
C HIS A 455 2.40 26.69 -16.99
N LEU A 456 1.98 25.45 -17.22
CA LEU A 456 0.68 25.13 -17.78
C LEU A 456 -0.23 24.61 -16.68
N PRO A 457 -1.24 25.37 -16.24
CA PRO A 457 -2.22 24.82 -15.32
C PRO A 457 -2.93 23.63 -15.97
N HIS A 458 -3.04 22.52 -15.25
CA HIS A 458 -4.03 21.51 -15.60
C HIS A 458 -5.39 22.15 -15.33
N GLU A 459 -6.27 22.17 -16.34
CA GLU A 459 -7.61 22.78 -16.19
C GLU A 459 -8.32 22.18 -14.98
N ALA A 460 -9.04 23.03 -14.24
CA ALA A 460 -9.93 22.60 -13.17
C ALA A 460 -11.19 21.94 -13.72
#